data_AF-A0A1V4R753-F1
#
_entry.id   AF-A0A1V4R753-F1
#
_cell.length_a   1.000
_cell.length_b   1.000
_cell.length_c   1.000
_cell.angle_alpha   90.00
_cell.angle_beta   90.00
_cell.angle_gamma   90.00
#
_symmetry.space_group_name_H-M   'P 1'
#
loop_
_entity.id
_entity.type
_entity.pdbx_description
1 polymer ?
#
loop_
_entity_poly.entity_id
_entity_poly.type
_entity_poly.pdbx_seq_one_letter_code
_entity_poly.pdbx_strand_id
1 'polypeptide(L)'
;MKIVLLFLILVGNIFAVDGASAHMVEALPKVDIGKKLYMTHCATCHHKDRIGLAGPPLSKKSLRKYSAEVLSKKIKNGFPQTLMPKYEFLNPYELLQISRYIKKPLSKDILWSKKDIEKSLTLFKDKVDPLNIKNIEQVLPVVEREGDKVWVMEGKKILSKFHLDHVHGGIKYTMNKENYGEFIFVPTRDGWVQKYSLKTGQRNPKIRACINLRNLSISKDGKNLLTTCLLPQQLVISDTKTMKTKKVVPLKGKVSALYEFYSKDKAMWTYRDKAIVGVLDTITLKIKYIKIDEPIEDFFIEPFEDFIIATSRGGKTMKVLSLKNFKTVFEENMEGMPHLFSATYWYNDGQFYFATPHIRKPYVTVWQMYDWKLVKQINTGGDGFFVKTHPYTKYLWADNGSDELILIDKQTYKKRVIIPRKNKQYIHTEYSGDGKLAYLSLYEKDGEIIVWDTKTKKELVSYKANIPVGKYNFINKNRQFYPRLFGQTIYKQNMKNKKKLNSYEKQSLKAYKDSLK
;
A
#
# COMPACT_ATOMS: atom_id res chain seq x y z
N MET A 1 59.05 2.11 72.12
CA MET A 1 60.48 2.19 72.48
C MET A 1 61.27 1.45 71.40
N LYS A 2 62.27 2.08 70.77
CA LYS A 2 63.33 1.53 69.86
C LYS A 2 62.87 0.53 68.77
N ILE A 3 62.88 0.86 67.48
CA ILE A 3 64.07 0.92 66.59
C ILE A 3 64.92 -0.36 66.67
N VAL A 4 64.98 -1.13 65.58
CA VAL A 4 66.19 -1.36 64.75
C VAL A 4 65.76 -2.09 63.46
N LEU A 5 66.29 -1.60 62.34
CA LEU A 5 66.18 -2.19 61.01
C LEU A 5 67.43 -3.07 60.79
N LEU A 6 67.31 -4.25 60.17
CA LEU A 6 68.46 -4.84 59.46
C LEU A 6 68.03 -5.56 58.19
N PHE A 7 68.55 -5.08 57.07
CA PHE A 7 68.45 -5.63 55.72
C PHE A 7 69.67 -6.51 55.44
N LEU A 8 69.53 -7.58 54.64
CA LEU A 8 70.50 -8.00 53.59
C LEU A 8 69.87 -9.16 52.76
N ILE A 9 69.54 -8.95 51.48
CA ILE A 9 70.30 -9.36 50.25
C ILE A 9 70.14 -10.87 49.92
N LEU A 10 69.21 -11.25 49.01
CA LEU A 10 69.41 -11.58 47.54
C LEU A 10 69.64 -13.11 47.35
N VAL A 11 69.41 -13.84 46.24
CA VAL A 11 69.11 -13.67 44.78
C VAL A 11 68.09 -14.79 44.39
N GLY A 12 67.23 -14.78 43.35
CA GLY A 12 66.89 -13.83 42.27
C GLY A 12 66.01 -14.50 41.18
N ASN A 13 65.93 -13.88 39.97
CA ASN A 13 65.19 -14.28 38.76
C ASN A 13 63.64 -14.22 38.87
N ILE A 14 62.95 -13.17 38.40
CA ILE A 14 62.77 -12.69 37.01
C ILE A 14 62.14 -13.72 36.08
N PHE A 15 60.86 -13.51 35.74
CA PHE A 15 60.43 -13.34 34.35
C PHE A 15 59.21 -12.40 34.30
N ALA A 16 59.32 -11.32 33.53
CA ALA A 16 58.21 -10.43 33.24
C ALA A 16 57.29 -11.08 32.18
N VAL A 17 55.97 -10.97 32.36
CA VAL A 17 55.01 -11.36 31.32
C VAL A 17 54.65 -10.11 30.52
N ASP A 18 55.14 -10.07 29.28
CA ASP A 18 55.01 -8.93 28.38
C ASP A 18 53.56 -8.67 27.95
N GLY A 19 53.21 -7.39 27.73
CA GLY A 19 51.86 -6.93 27.37
C GLY A 19 51.36 -7.33 25.97
N ALA A 20 52.08 -8.20 25.25
CA ALA A 20 51.78 -8.60 23.88
C ALA A 20 50.47 -9.39 23.74
N SER A 21 50.08 -10.18 24.75
CA SER A 21 48.91 -11.06 24.71
C SER A 21 47.57 -10.32 24.77
N ALA A 22 47.52 -9.10 25.35
CA ALA A 22 46.32 -8.28 25.40
C ALA A 22 45.98 -7.62 24.04
N HIS A 23 47.00 -7.16 23.30
CA HIS A 23 46.79 -6.46 22.03
C HIS A 23 46.59 -7.39 20.82
N MET A 24 47.05 -8.65 20.88
CA MET A 24 46.81 -9.62 19.78
C MET A 24 45.35 -10.08 19.65
N VAL A 25 44.52 -9.98 20.71
CA VAL A 25 43.10 -10.36 20.66
C VAL A 25 42.28 -9.39 19.80
N GLU A 26 42.77 -8.16 19.57
CA GLU A 26 42.08 -7.14 18.78
C GLU A 26 42.40 -7.17 17.28
N ALA A 27 43.40 -7.98 16.86
CA ALA A 27 43.88 -8.04 15.47
C ALA A 27 43.28 -9.18 14.62
N LEU A 28 42.55 -10.12 15.22
CA LEU A 28 41.81 -11.13 14.45
C LEU A 28 40.54 -10.52 13.86
N PRO A 29 40.20 -10.79 12.58
CA PRO A 29 38.96 -10.27 11.99
C PRO A 29 37.78 -10.79 12.81
N LYS A 30 37.01 -9.88 13.44
CA LYS A 30 35.82 -10.20 14.25
C LYS A 30 34.80 -10.94 13.37
N VAL A 31 34.92 -12.26 13.32
CA VAL A 31 34.03 -13.14 12.55
C VAL A 31 32.62 -12.87 13.04
N ASP A 32 31.76 -12.39 12.16
CA ASP A 32 30.35 -12.18 12.48
C ASP A 32 29.68 -13.57 12.55
N ILE A 33 29.83 -14.22 13.72
CA ILE A 33 29.32 -15.56 14.01
C ILE A 33 27.82 -15.63 13.67
N GLY A 34 27.08 -14.57 13.99
CA GLY A 34 25.67 -14.43 13.63
C GLY A 34 25.43 -14.42 12.12
N LYS A 35 26.28 -13.75 11.33
CA LYS A 35 26.26 -13.84 9.86
C LYS A 35 26.59 -15.24 9.35
N LYS A 36 27.62 -15.90 9.89
CA LYS A 36 28.04 -17.25 9.46
C LYS A 36 26.89 -18.25 9.68
N LEU A 37 26.37 -18.33 10.91
CA LEU A 37 25.24 -19.18 11.27
C LEU A 37 23.98 -18.86 10.45
N TYR A 38 23.68 -17.58 10.23
CA TYR A 38 22.57 -17.17 9.39
C TYR A 38 22.71 -17.68 7.95
N MET A 39 23.93 -17.60 7.37
CA MET A 39 24.20 -18.09 6.02
C MET A 39 24.03 -19.61 5.92
N THR A 40 24.44 -20.36 6.93
CA THR A 40 24.28 -21.82 6.99
C THR A 40 22.82 -22.25 7.16
N HIS A 41 22.07 -21.59 8.06
CA HIS A 41 20.80 -22.13 8.57
C HIS A 41 19.54 -21.41 8.06
N CYS A 42 19.65 -20.14 7.68
CA CYS A 42 18.48 -19.27 7.45
C CYS A 42 18.42 -18.65 6.05
N ALA A 43 19.56 -18.46 5.39
CA ALA A 43 19.66 -17.74 4.11
C ALA A 43 18.94 -18.44 2.94
N THR A 44 18.68 -19.74 3.02
CA THR A 44 17.89 -20.50 2.03
C THR A 44 16.44 -20.02 1.99
N CYS A 45 15.82 -19.81 3.15
CA CYS A 45 14.44 -19.32 3.26
C CYS A 45 14.35 -17.79 3.25
N HIS A 46 15.35 -17.09 3.79
CA HIS A 46 15.31 -15.64 4.02
C HIS A 46 16.26 -14.80 3.13
N HIS A 47 16.91 -15.43 2.15
CA HIS A 47 18.01 -14.88 1.32
C HIS A 47 19.29 -14.52 2.10
N LYS A 48 20.46 -14.61 1.46
CA LYS A 48 21.75 -14.16 2.04
C LYS A 48 21.71 -12.73 2.60
N ASP A 49 20.98 -11.85 1.92
CA ASP A 49 20.83 -10.43 2.26
C ASP A 49 19.64 -10.13 3.19
N ARG A 50 18.99 -11.15 3.78
CA ARG A 50 17.83 -11.01 4.69
C ARG A 50 16.56 -10.41 4.05
N ILE A 51 16.41 -10.57 2.74
CA ILE A 51 15.34 -9.99 1.91
C ILE A 51 14.10 -10.91 1.73
N GLY A 52 14.11 -12.08 2.35
CA GLY A 52 13.05 -13.07 2.23
C GLY A 52 13.09 -13.83 0.89
N LEU A 53 12.60 -15.07 0.90
CA LEU A 53 12.33 -15.88 -0.30
C LEU A 53 11.01 -16.63 -0.06
N ALA A 54 11.08 -17.83 0.54
CA ALA A 54 9.94 -18.54 1.10
C ALA A 54 9.59 -18.05 2.52
N GLY A 55 10.60 -17.63 3.28
CA GLY A 55 10.43 -16.93 4.55
C GLY A 55 10.39 -15.40 4.36
N PRO A 56 9.76 -14.64 5.28
CA PRO A 56 9.61 -13.19 5.17
C PRO A 56 10.93 -12.42 5.28
N PRO A 57 11.00 -11.16 4.78
CA PRO A 57 12.18 -10.30 4.91
C PRO A 57 12.52 -9.95 6.38
N LEU A 58 13.76 -10.21 6.78
CA LEU A 58 14.30 -10.01 8.13
C LEU A 58 15.00 -8.65 8.24
N SER A 59 14.19 -7.60 8.24
CA SER A 59 14.64 -6.20 8.33
C SER A 59 14.47 -5.64 9.75
N LYS A 60 15.28 -4.63 10.10
CA LYS A 60 15.08 -3.85 11.34
C LYS A 60 13.64 -3.30 11.51
N LYS A 61 12.91 -3.06 10.41
CA LYS A 61 11.51 -2.61 10.44
C LYS A 61 10.53 -3.74 10.76
N SER A 62 10.64 -4.91 10.12
CA SER A 62 9.78 -6.07 10.38
C SER A 62 10.04 -6.68 11.77
N LEU A 63 11.27 -6.60 12.27
CA LEU A 63 11.68 -7.12 13.56
C LEU A 63 11.59 -6.11 14.72
N ARG A 64 11.09 -4.88 14.50
CA ARG A 64 11.10 -3.79 15.51
C ARG A 64 10.44 -4.19 16.84
N LYS A 65 9.39 -5.02 16.80
CA LYS A 65 8.62 -5.45 17.97
C LYS A 65 9.26 -6.56 18.81
N TYR A 66 10.45 -7.05 18.44
CA TYR A 66 11.12 -8.14 19.14
C TYR A 66 12.50 -7.73 19.67
N SER A 67 12.81 -8.06 20.92
CA SER A 67 14.17 -8.00 21.45
C SER A 67 15.07 -9.06 20.78
N ALA A 68 16.39 -9.03 20.98
CA ALA A 68 17.26 -10.07 20.41
C ALA A 68 17.05 -11.42 21.13
N GLU A 69 16.73 -11.38 22.41
CA GLU A 69 16.47 -12.51 23.30
C GLU A 69 15.13 -13.16 22.96
N VAL A 70 14.11 -12.36 22.65
CA VAL A 70 12.80 -12.85 22.15
C VAL A 70 12.94 -13.49 20.77
N LEU A 71 13.78 -12.94 19.88
CA LEU A 71 14.10 -13.58 18.60
C LEU A 71 14.86 -14.89 18.82
N SER A 72 15.84 -14.93 19.72
CA SER A 72 16.63 -16.13 20.04
C SER A 72 15.72 -17.29 20.46
N LYS A 73 14.78 -17.05 21.37
CA LYS A 73 13.75 -18.04 21.77
C LYS A 73 12.85 -18.48 20.61
N LYS A 74 12.51 -17.57 19.69
CA LYS A 74 11.67 -17.86 18.51
C LYS A 74 12.41 -18.55 17.37
N ILE A 75 13.72 -18.35 17.23
CA ILE A 75 14.57 -19.12 16.33
C ILE A 75 14.71 -20.54 16.91
N LYS A 76 15.00 -20.67 18.20
CA LYS A 76 15.06 -21.99 18.87
C LYS A 76 13.78 -22.79 18.65
N ASN A 77 12.64 -22.26 19.07
CA ASN A 77 11.37 -23.01 19.15
C ASN A 77 10.54 -22.97 17.86
N GLY A 78 10.98 -22.26 16.81
CA GLY A 78 10.19 -21.97 15.62
C GLY A 78 9.15 -20.86 15.81
N PHE A 79 8.53 -20.44 14.71
CA PHE A 79 7.42 -19.48 14.72
C PHE A 79 6.07 -20.22 14.56
N PRO A 80 5.10 -20.07 15.50
CA PRO A 80 3.78 -20.69 15.38
C PRO A 80 3.09 -20.32 14.07
N GLN A 81 2.39 -21.29 13.46
CA GLN A 81 1.67 -21.13 12.19
C GLN A 81 2.57 -20.73 11.00
N THR A 82 3.85 -21.10 11.03
CA THR A 82 4.77 -20.91 9.89
C THR A 82 5.53 -22.19 9.58
N LEU A 83 6.06 -22.31 8.36
CA LEU A 83 6.99 -23.37 7.97
C LEU A 83 8.43 -23.14 8.48
N MET A 84 8.65 -22.18 9.39
CA MET A 84 9.99 -21.92 9.94
C MET A 84 10.38 -23.08 10.88
N PRO A 85 11.44 -23.84 10.57
CA PRO A 85 11.85 -24.97 11.39
C PRO A 85 12.40 -24.50 12.74
N LYS A 86 12.48 -25.45 13.67
CA LYS A 86 13.14 -25.25 14.96
C LYS A 86 14.65 -25.38 14.82
N TYR A 87 15.37 -24.59 15.61
CA TYR A 87 16.83 -24.64 15.71
C TYR A 87 17.26 -24.97 17.15
N GLU A 88 16.63 -25.99 17.73
CA GLU A 88 16.86 -26.43 19.12
C GLU A 88 18.30 -26.95 19.36
N PHE A 89 18.99 -27.36 18.29
CA PHE A 89 20.39 -27.82 18.30
C PHE A 89 21.44 -26.70 18.41
N LEU A 90 21.06 -25.43 18.19
CA LEU A 90 21.97 -24.30 18.38
C LEU A 90 21.97 -23.85 19.84
N ASN A 91 23.16 -23.52 20.35
CA ASN A 91 23.30 -23.10 21.74
C ASN A 91 22.79 -21.64 21.97
N PRO A 92 22.54 -21.21 23.22
CA PRO A 92 21.97 -19.90 23.51
C PRO A 92 22.79 -18.71 22.98
N TYR A 93 24.11 -18.84 22.93
CA TYR A 93 25.00 -17.81 22.38
C TYR A 93 24.84 -17.71 20.86
N GLU A 94 24.86 -18.83 20.15
CA GLU A 94 24.67 -18.90 18.69
C GLU A 94 23.33 -18.29 18.24
N LEU A 95 22.23 -18.70 18.89
CA LEU A 95 20.88 -18.18 18.64
C LEU A 95 20.79 -16.67 18.88
N LEU A 96 21.47 -16.17 19.92
CA LEU A 96 21.56 -14.73 20.21
C LEU A 96 22.42 -13.99 19.17
N GLN A 97 23.49 -14.59 18.65
CA GLN A 97 24.29 -13.99 17.58
C GLN A 97 23.51 -13.91 16.26
N ILE A 98 22.77 -14.96 15.87
CA ILE A 98 21.84 -14.88 14.72
C ILE A 98 20.84 -13.73 14.94
N SER A 99 20.23 -13.67 16.13
CA SER A 99 19.24 -12.63 16.49
C SER A 99 19.80 -11.21 16.41
N ARG A 100 21.03 -11.00 16.89
CA ARG A 100 21.76 -9.73 16.77
C ARG A 100 22.06 -9.39 15.31
N TYR A 101 22.52 -10.37 14.51
CA TYR A 101 22.79 -10.20 13.08
C TYR A 101 21.53 -9.80 12.30
N ILE A 102 20.41 -10.52 12.45
CA ILE A 102 19.19 -10.23 11.69
C ILE A 102 18.56 -8.89 12.05
N LYS A 103 18.82 -8.35 13.25
CA LYS A 103 18.40 -7.01 13.67
C LYS A 103 19.27 -5.86 13.14
N LYS A 104 20.47 -6.13 12.60
CA LYS A 104 21.29 -5.11 11.92
C LYS A 104 20.49 -4.48 10.76
N PRO A 105 20.73 -3.23 10.36
CA PRO A 105 20.17 -2.69 9.11
C PRO A 105 20.44 -3.63 7.93
N LEU A 106 19.54 -3.63 6.94
CA LEU A 106 19.81 -4.27 5.65
C LEU A 106 20.90 -3.49 4.91
N SER A 107 21.64 -4.16 4.01
CA SER A 107 22.58 -3.45 3.14
C SER A 107 21.83 -2.44 2.26
N LYS A 108 22.46 -1.30 1.98
CA LYS A 108 21.90 -0.30 1.06
C LYS A 108 21.97 -0.78 -0.39
N ASP A 109 22.93 -1.65 -0.68
CA ASP A 109 23.28 -2.14 -2.03
C ASP A 109 22.62 -3.48 -2.36
N ILE A 110 21.46 -3.74 -1.76
CA ILE A 110 20.64 -4.90 -2.09
C ILE A 110 20.16 -4.79 -3.53
N LEU A 111 20.57 -5.73 -4.36
CA LEU A 111 20.17 -5.83 -5.75
C LEU A 111 18.98 -6.80 -5.91
N TRP A 112 18.10 -6.49 -6.84
CA TRP A 112 17.09 -7.41 -7.36
C TRP A 112 16.98 -7.18 -8.87
N SER A 113 17.84 -7.86 -9.61
CA SER A 113 18.09 -7.58 -11.03
C SER A 113 16.96 -8.08 -11.92
N LYS A 114 17.00 -7.69 -13.20
CA LYS A 114 16.11 -8.25 -14.23
C LYS A 114 16.13 -9.79 -14.24
N LYS A 115 17.32 -10.40 -14.10
CA LYS A 115 17.52 -11.85 -14.06
C LYS A 115 16.87 -12.50 -12.83
N ASP A 116 16.85 -11.82 -11.68
CA ASP A 116 16.21 -12.34 -10.47
C ASP A 116 14.68 -12.27 -10.56
N ILE A 117 14.15 -11.19 -11.16
CA ILE A 117 12.72 -11.06 -11.47
C ILE A 117 12.29 -12.15 -12.47
N GLU A 118 13.06 -12.38 -13.53
CA GLU A 118 12.75 -13.40 -14.54
C GLU A 118 12.82 -14.82 -13.96
N LYS A 119 13.81 -15.13 -13.12
CA LYS A 119 13.88 -16.39 -12.36
C LYS A 119 12.71 -16.61 -11.41
N SER A 120 12.09 -15.55 -10.91
CA SER A 120 10.94 -15.65 -10.00
C SER A 120 9.61 -15.97 -10.70
N LEU A 121 9.58 -15.99 -12.04
CA LEU A 121 8.37 -16.26 -12.82
C LEU A 121 7.77 -17.62 -12.44
N THR A 122 6.65 -17.59 -11.72
CA THR A 122 5.93 -18.78 -11.28
C THR A 122 4.70 -18.96 -12.16
N LEU A 123 4.61 -20.12 -12.81
CA LEU A 123 3.43 -20.54 -13.59
C LEU A 123 2.47 -21.34 -12.71
N PHE A 124 1.18 -21.31 -13.03
CA PHE A 124 0.15 -22.08 -12.34
C PHE A 124 -0.56 -23.03 -13.32
N LYS A 125 -1.03 -24.16 -12.80
CA LYS A 125 -1.83 -25.17 -13.52
C LYS A 125 -3.21 -25.33 -12.86
N ASP A 126 -3.79 -24.20 -12.44
CA ASP A 126 -5.14 -24.16 -11.87
C ASP A 126 -6.16 -24.68 -12.91
N LYS A 127 -7.18 -25.42 -12.47
CA LYS A 127 -8.29 -25.81 -13.36
C LYS A 127 -9.07 -24.55 -13.79
N VAL A 128 -9.65 -24.57 -14.99
CA VAL A 128 -10.53 -23.50 -15.45
C VAL A 128 -11.83 -23.56 -14.65
N ASP A 129 -12.19 -22.45 -14.01
CA ASP A 129 -13.39 -22.30 -13.18
C ASP A 129 -14.01 -20.91 -13.43
N PRO A 130 -14.77 -20.72 -14.53
CA PRO A 130 -15.21 -19.41 -14.97
C PRO A 130 -16.14 -18.75 -13.95
N LEU A 131 -15.83 -17.51 -13.54
CA LEU A 131 -16.54 -16.83 -12.45
C LEU A 131 -17.98 -16.42 -12.78
N ASN A 132 -18.40 -16.58 -14.06
CA ASN A 132 -19.76 -16.31 -14.54
C ASN A 132 -20.30 -14.89 -14.23
N ILE A 133 -19.38 -13.92 -14.11
CA ILE A 133 -19.63 -12.49 -13.84
C ILE A 133 -20.74 -11.97 -14.78
N LYS A 134 -21.75 -11.33 -14.21
CA LYS A 134 -22.90 -10.77 -14.96
C LYS A 134 -22.71 -9.30 -15.29
N ASN A 135 -22.01 -8.55 -14.45
CA ASN A 135 -21.69 -7.15 -14.64
C ASN A 135 -20.32 -6.82 -14.00
N ILE A 136 -19.31 -6.58 -14.84
CA ILE A 136 -17.95 -6.22 -14.41
C ILE A 136 -17.91 -5.00 -13.49
N GLU A 137 -18.85 -4.05 -13.62
CA GLU A 137 -18.94 -2.86 -12.77
C GLU A 137 -19.28 -3.20 -11.30
N GLN A 138 -19.85 -4.38 -11.05
CA GLN A 138 -20.20 -4.87 -9.71
C GLN A 138 -19.11 -5.75 -9.10
N VAL A 139 -18.03 -6.04 -9.82
CA VAL A 139 -16.93 -6.89 -9.34
C VAL A 139 -16.08 -6.16 -8.31
N LEU A 140 -15.74 -6.87 -7.25
CA LEU A 140 -15.02 -6.39 -6.07
C LEU A 140 -13.99 -7.42 -5.59
N PRO A 141 -12.71 -7.26 -5.93
CA PRO A 141 -11.61 -7.92 -5.25
C PRO A 141 -11.49 -7.42 -3.81
N VAL A 142 -11.37 -8.37 -2.88
CA VAL A 142 -11.22 -8.13 -1.43
C VAL A 142 -9.94 -8.78 -0.93
N VAL A 143 -9.19 -8.06 -0.10
CA VAL A 143 -7.94 -8.50 0.53
C VAL A 143 -8.22 -8.97 1.96
N GLU A 144 -8.10 -10.28 2.17
CA GLU A 144 -8.07 -10.94 3.49
C GLU A 144 -6.60 -11.10 3.90
N ARG A 145 -6.09 -10.18 4.73
CA ARG A 145 -4.66 -9.91 4.79
C ARG A 145 -3.85 -10.95 5.56
N GLU A 146 -4.37 -11.45 6.68
CA GLU A 146 -3.68 -12.46 7.49
C GLU A 146 -4.33 -13.86 7.32
N GLY A 147 -5.32 -13.98 6.43
CA GLY A 147 -5.80 -15.25 5.87
C GLY A 147 -5.16 -15.60 4.51
N ASP A 148 -4.21 -14.76 4.06
CA ASP A 148 -3.44 -14.88 2.81
C ASP A 148 -4.31 -15.21 1.59
N LYS A 149 -5.40 -14.47 1.43
CA LYS A 149 -6.41 -14.69 0.37
C LYS A 149 -6.84 -13.41 -0.30
N VAL A 150 -7.13 -13.53 -1.58
CA VAL A 150 -7.90 -12.57 -2.36
C VAL A 150 -9.24 -13.20 -2.67
N TRP A 151 -10.32 -12.51 -2.35
CA TRP A 151 -11.67 -12.91 -2.78
C TRP A 151 -12.03 -12.12 -4.03
N VAL A 152 -12.81 -12.71 -4.92
CA VAL A 152 -13.51 -12.00 -6.00
C VAL A 152 -14.99 -12.06 -5.67
N MET A 153 -15.63 -10.91 -5.46
CA MET A 153 -17.06 -10.79 -5.21
C MET A 153 -17.77 -10.12 -6.38
N GLU A 154 -19.06 -10.43 -6.55
CA GLU A 154 -20.00 -9.69 -7.40
C GLU A 154 -21.29 -9.47 -6.64
N GLY A 155 -21.64 -8.19 -6.43
CA GLY A 155 -22.76 -7.83 -5.57
C GLY A 155 -22.60 -8.47 -4.18
N LYS A 156 -23.60 -9.22 -3.73
CA LYS A 156 -23.54 -9.93 -2.43
C LYS A 156 -22.70 -11.20 -2.45
N LYS A 157 -22.39 -11.79 -3.61
CA LYS A 157 -21.84 -13.15 -3.72
C LYS A 157 -20.32 -13.14 -3.76
N ILE A 158 -19.70 -14.15 -3.16
CA ILE A 158 -18.30 -14.51 -3.41
C ILE A 158 -18.29 -15.45 -4.62
N LEU A 159 -17.58 -15.07 -5.68
CA LEU A 159 -17.42 -15.88 -6.89
C LEU A 159 -16.18 -16.80 -6.81
N SER A 160 -15.11 -16.32 -6.18
CA SER A 160 -13.89 -17.13 -5.96
C SER A 160 -13.09 -16.62 -4.76
N LYS A 161 -12.23 -17.48 -4.22
CA LYS A 161 -11.14 -17.13 -3.30
C LYS A 161 -9.88 -17.83 -3.78
N PHE A 162 -8.79 -17.09 -3.95
CA PHE A 162 -7.47 -17.68 -4.24
C PHE A 162 -6.44 -17.28 -3.19
N HIS A 163 -5.53 -18.19 -2.89
CA HIS A 163 -4.46 -17.99 -1.93
C HIS A 163 -3.30 -17.20 -2.55
N LEU A 164 -2.80 -16.22 -1.80
CA LEU A 164 -1.65 -15.37 -2.12
C LEU A 164 -1.09 -14.81 -0.81
N ASP A 165 0.18 -15.07 -0.51
CA ASP A 165 0.80 -14.61 0.74
C ASP A 165 1.04 -13.09 0.78
N HIS A 166 0.97 -12.51 1.99
CA HIS A 166 1.38 -11.13 2.28
C HIS A 166 0.67 -10.07 1.40
N VAL A 167 -0.58 -10.33 1.01
CA VAL A 167 -1.36 -9.49 0.08
C VAL A 167 -1.31 -8.02 0.48
N HIS A 168 -1.02 -7.15 -0.49
CA HIS A 168 -1.08 -5.71 -0.32
C HIS A 168 -2.30 -5.11 -1.03
N GLY A 169 -2.66 -3.92 -0.60
CA GLY A 169 -3.64 -3.11 -1.30
C GLY A 169 -3.09 -2.54 -2.61
N GLY A 170 -4.00 -2.07 -3.47
CA GLY A 170 -3.66 -1.44 -4.75
C GLY A 170 -3.87 -2.35 -5.96
N ILE A 171 -4.84 -3.26 -5.89
CA ILE A 171 -5.25 -4.11 -7.02
C ILE A 171 -5.63 -3.23 -8.22
N LYS A 172 -5.21 -3.63 -9.42
CA LYS A 172 -5.55 -2.96 -10.69
C LYS A 172 -6.19 -3.93 -11.67
N TYR A 173 -7.05 -3.39 -12.53
CA TYR A 173 -7.71 -4.09 -13.62
C TYR A 173 -7.09 -3.71 -14.96
N THR A 174 -7.19 -4.58 -15.96
CA THR A 174 -7.05 -4.19 -17.37
C THR A 174 -8.21 -3.28 -17.80
N MET A 175 -7.91 -2.19 -18.50
CA MET A 175 -8.89 -1.15 -18.89
C MET A 175 -8.88 -0.81 -20.39
N ASN A 176 -7.97 -1.44 -21.14
CA ASN A 176 -7.85 -1.37 -22.59
C ASN A 176 -8.92 -2.24 -23.26
N LYS A 177 -9.25 -1.94 -24.52
CA LYS A 177 -10.35 -2.59 -25.26
C LYS A 177 -10.21 -4.10 -25.42
N GLU A 178 -8.99 -4.61 -25.53
CA GLU A 178 -8.71 -6.03 -25.85
C GLU A 178 -9.13 -7.00 -24.73
N ASN A 179 -9.07 -6.58 -23.47
CA ASN A 179 -9.31 -7.43 -22.30
C ASN A 179 -9.86 -6.63 -21.11
N TYR A 180 -10.78 -5.71 -21.40
CA TYR A 180 -11.42 -4.80 -20.44
C TYR A 180 -12.04 -5.55 -19.25
N GLY A 181 -11.48 -5.34 -18.05
CA GLY A 181 -11.89 -6.01 -16.83
C GLY A 181 -11.63 -7.52 -16.75
N GLU A 182 -10.92 -8.12 -17.72
CA GLU A 182 -10.65 -9.56 -17.74
C GLU A 182 -9.60 -9.98 -16.69
N PHE A 183 -8.62 -9.13 -16.40
CA PHE A 183 -7.52 -9.46 -15.50
C PHE A 183 -7.41 -8.49 -14.33
N ILE A 184 -7.08 -9.03 -13.15
CA ILE A 184 -6.59 -8.25 -12.01
C ILE A 184 -5.12 -8.54 -11.74
N PHE A 185 -4.43 -7.51 -11.25
CA PHE A 185 -3.03 -7.56 -10.83
C PHE A 185 -2.97 -7.22 -9.34
N VAL A 186 -2.61 -8.20 -8.52
CA VAL A 186 -2.59 -8.09 -7.06
C VAL A 186 -1.15 -7.96 -6.57
N PRO A 187 -0.77 -6.83 -5.95
CA PRO A 187 0.54 -6.69 -5.32
C PRO A 187 0.61 -7.38 -3.95
N THR A 188 1.78 -7.84 -3.55
CA THR A 188 2.10 -8.24 -2.17
C THR A 188 3.16 -7.31 -1.58
N ARG A 189 3.29 -7.27 -0.24
CA ARG A 189 4.27 -6.39 0.43
C ARG A 189 5.72 -6.82 0.21
N ASP A 190 5.96 -8.13 0.13
CA ASP A 190 7.25 -8.77 -0.12
C ASP A 190 7.63 -8.83 -1.62
N GLY A 191 6.81 -8.22 -2.47
CA GLY A 191 7.16 -7.78 -3.82
C GLY A 191 6.72 -8.66 -4.97
N TRP A 192 5.82 -9.62 -4.72
CA TRP A 192 5.12 -10.35 -5.76
C TRP A 192 4.03 -9.50 -6.42
N VAL A 193 3.79 -9.77 -7.71
CA VAL A 193 2.59 -9.33 -8.43
C VAL A 193 1.94 -10.56 -9.05
N GLN A 194 0.76 -10.90 -8.57
CA GLN A 194 -0.08 -12.00 -9.05
C GLN A 194 -1.04 -11.48 -10.12
N LYS A 195 -0.97 -12.04 -11.34
CA LYS A 195 -2.03 -11.86 -12.35
C LYS A 195 -3.12 -12.90 -12.13
N TYR A 196 -4.39 -12.51 -12.19
CA TYR A 196 -5.52 -13.43 -12.05
C TYR A 196 -6.59 -13.13 -13.10
N SER A 197 -7.15 -14.18 -13.69
CA SER A 197 -8.18 -14.12 -14.73
C SER A 197 -9.57 -14.12 -14.11
N LEU A 198 -10.29 -13.01 -14.22
CA LEU A 198 -11.70 -12.91 -13.82
C LEU A 198 -12.62 -13.71 -14.76
N LYS A 199 -12.20 -13.95 -16.00
CA LYS A 199 -12.95 -14.75 -16.99
C LYS A 199 -12.84 -16.25 -16.74
N THR A 200 -11.66 -16.77 -16.41
CA THR A 200 -11.40 -18.21 -16.27
C THR A 200 -11.22 -18.68 -14.82
N GLY A 201 -11.23 -17.77 -13.84
CA GLY A 201 -11.09 -18.05 -12.41
C GLY A 201 -9.69 -18.49 -11.95
N GLN A 202 -8.71 -18.47 -12.84
CA GLN A 202 -7.37 -19.02 -12.61
C GLN A 202 -6.36 -17.97 -12.16
N ARG A 203 -5.42 -18.38 -11.30
CA ARG A 203 -4.13 -17.67 -11.18
C ARG A 203 -3.39 -17.81 -12.51
N ASN A 204 -2.99 -16.69 -13.08
CA ASN A 204 -2.04 -16.63 -14.18
C ASN A 204 -0.62 -16.42 -13.60
N PRO A 205 0.45 -16.29 -14.43
CA PRO A 205 1.79 -16.19 -13.89
C PRO A 205 1.97 -15.05 -12.87
N LYS A 206 2.79 -15.28 -11.85
CA LYS A 206 3.26 -14.25 -10.93
C LYS A 206 4.77 -14.03 -11.07
N ILE A 207 5.22 -12.81 -10.82
CA ILE A 207 6.63 -12.46 -10.70
C ILE A 207 6.88 -11.76 -9.37
N ARG A 208 8.11 -11.85 -8.86
CA ARG A 208 8.61 -11.03 -7.78
C ARG A 208 9.39 -9.86 -8.37
N ALA A 209 8.73 -8.71 -8.50
CA ALA A 209 9.31 -7.52 -9.09
C ALA A 209 10.44 -6.92 -8.24
N CYS A 210 10.38 -7.10 -6.92
CA CYS A 210 11.36 -6.62 -5.95
C CYS A 210 11.12 -7.24 -4.57
N ILE A 211 11.73 -6.67 -3.54
CA ILE A 211 11.73 -7.21 -2.17
C ILE A 211 10.70 -6.49 -1.29
N ASN A 212 10.46 -5.22 -1.57
CA ASN A 212 9.49 -4.39 -0.90
C ASN A 212 8.81 -3.52 -1.96
N LEU A 213 7.65 -3.97 -2.43
CA LEU A 213 6.87 -3.27 -3.44
C LEU A 213 6.11 -2.11 -2.79
N ARG A 214 6.16 -0.94 -3.43
CA ARG A 214 5.46 0.26 -2.97
C ARG A 214 4.01 0.27 -3.44
N ASN A 215 3.82 0.26 -4.76
CA ASN A 215 2.54 0.06 -5.43
C ASN A 215 2.78 -0.23 -6.92
N LEU A 216 1.72 -0.65 -7.62
CA LEU A 216 1.73 -0.85 -9.08
C LEU A 216 0.67 0.01 -9.79
N SER A 217 0.81 0.09 -11.11
CA SER A 217 -0.18 0.61 -12.06
C SER A 217 -0.07 -0.17 -13.38
N ILE A 218 -1.02 0.01 -14.28
CA ILE A 218 -1.01 -0.54 -15.64
C ILE A 218 -1.06 0.64 -16.61
N SER A 219 -0.41 0.56 -17.76
CA SER A 219 -0.51 1.58 -18.83
C SER A 219 -1.88 1.59 -19.50
N LYS A 220 -2.28 2.74 -20.04
CA LYS A 220 -3.56 2.97 -20.73
C LYS A 220 -3.87 1.96 -21.85
N ASP A 221 -2.84 1.59 -22.62
CA ASP A 221 -2.90 0.57 -23.67
C ASP A 221 -3.02 -0.87 -23.15
N GLY A 222 -2.89 -1.06 -21.83
CA GLY A 222 -2.95 -2.35 -21.15
C GLY A 222 -1.70 -3.20 -21.27
N LYS A 223 -0.63 -2.75 -21.94
CA LYS A 223 0.52 -3.61 -22.31
C LYS A 223 1.65 -3.64 -21.29
N ASN A 224 1.71 -2.66 -20.38
CA ASN A 224 2.81 -2.51 -19.42
C ASN A 224 2.31 -2.49 -17.98
N LEU A 225 2.75 -3.48 -17.20
CA LEU A 225 2.66 -3.50 -15.75
C LEU A 225 3.83 -2.66 -15.19
N LEU A 226 3.49 -1.60 -14.47
CA LEU A 226 4.42 -0.66 -13.88
C LEU A 226 4.46 -0.88 -12.37
N THR A 227 5.60 -1.29 -11.82
CA THR A 227 5.74 -1.61 -10.38
C THR A 227 6.86 -0.78 -9.76
N THR A 228 6.55 0.01 -8.73
CA THR A 228 7.57 0.75 -7.98
C THR A 228 7.93 0.05 -6.68
N CYS A 229 9.18 0.20 -6.27
CA CYS A 229 9.78 -0.55 -5.17
C CYS A 229 10.50 0.37 -4.18
N LEU A 230 10.41 0.04 -2.90
CA LEU A 230 11.19 0.64 -1.82
C LEU A 230 12.51 -0.08 -1.58
N LEU A 231 12.61 -1.36 -1.95
CA LEU A 231 13.83 -2.16 -1.85
C LEU A 231 13.92 -3.19 -2.99
N PRO A 232 14.99 -3.14 -3.82
CA PRO A 232 15.74 -1.91 -4.14
C PRO A 232 14.80 -0.77 -4.56
N GLN A 233 15.31 0.46 -4.54
CA GLN A 233 14.58 1.61 -5.08
C GLN A 233 14.60 1.53 -6.61
N GLN A 234 13.55 0.99 -7.21
CA GLN A 234 13.46 0.79 -8.66
C GLN A 234 12.02 0.85 -9.19
N LEU A 235 11.90 1.13 -10.48
CA LEU A 235 10.71 0.92 -11.30
C LEU A 235 10.95 -0.31 -12.17
N VAL A 236 10.07 -1.29 -12.08
CA VAL A 236 10.03 -2.46 -12.95
C VAL A 236 8.89 -2.28 -13.94
N ILE A 237 9.19 -2.48 -15.22
CA ILE A 237 8.24 -2.45 -16.33
C ILE A 237 8.20 -3.87 -16.90
N SER A 238 7.05 -4.53 -16.74
CA SER A 238 6.81 -5.89 -17.24
C SER A 238 5.67 -5.92 -18.23
N ASP A 239 5.64 -6.95 -19.07
CA ASP A 239 4.54 -7.22 -19.97
C ASP A 239 3.30 -7.76 -19.25
N THR A 240 2.12 -7.22 -19.48
CA THR A 240 0.88 -7.68 -18.81
C THR A 240 0.37 -9.02 -19.32
N LYS A 241 0.69 -9.40 -20.56
CA LYS A 241 0.28 -10.68 -21.15
C LYS A 241 1.12 -11.82 -20.59
N THR A 242 2.44 -11.69 -20.68
CA THR A 242 3.44 -12.73 -20.38
C THR A 242 4.10 -12.62 -19.00
N MET A 243 3.94 -11.51 -18.29
CA MET A 243 4.65 -11.14 -17.05
C MET A 243 6.18 -11.00 -17.20
N LYS A 244 6.75 -11.14 -18.41
CA LYS A 244 8.20 -10.97 -18.64
C LYS A 244 8.63 -9.52 -18.42
N THR A 245 9.80 -9.33 -17.82
CA THR A 245 10.35 -8.00 -17.50
C THR A 245 10.92 -7.34 -18.75
N LYS A 246 10.33 -6.21 -19.17
CA LYS A 246 10.86 -5.39 -20.26
C LYS A 246 12.10 -4.63 -19.79
N LYS A 247 11.93 -3.82 -18.73
CA LYS A 247 12.93 -2.84 -18.25
C LYS A 247 12.93 -2.76 -16.73
N VAL A 248 14.12 -2.61 -16.13
CA VAL A 248 14.31 -2.25 -14.72
C VAL A 248 15.04 -0.92 -14.70
N VAL A 249 14.52 0.06 -13.96
CA VAL A 249 15.09 1.41 -13.86
C VAL A 249 15.40 1.70 -12.39
N PRO A 250 16.68 1.86 -12.01
CA PRO A 250 17.05 2.33 -10.68
C PRO A 250 16.45 3.71 -10.41
N LEU A 251 15.73 3.84 -9.30
CA LEU A 251 15.17 5.11 -8.84
C LEU A 251 16.03 5.62 -7.68
N LYS A 252 16.65 6.78 -7.85
CA LYS A 252 17.48 7.39 -6.80
C LYS A 252 16.59 8.12 -5.78
N GLY A 253 15.75 7.43 -5.01
CA GLY A 253 14.89 8.01 -3.97
C GLY A 253 13.73 7.11 -3.52
N LYS A 254 13.09 7.44 -2.40
CA LYS A 254 11.94 6.69 -1.85
C LYS A 254 10.64 7.14 -2.51
N VAL A 255 10.10 6.31 -3.41
CA VAL A 255 8.82 6.59 -4.08
C VAL A 255 7.68 6.78 -3.07
N SER A 256 6.90 7.86 -3.24
CA SER A 256 5.65 8.06 -2.50
C SER A 256 4.52 7.24 -3.10
N ALA A 257 4.21 7.46 -4.38
CA ALA A 257 3.18 6.74 -5.14
C ALA A 257 3.56 6.71 -6.63
N LEU A 258 3.17 5.65 -7.32
CA LEU A 258 3.05 5.60 -8.78
C LEU A 258 1.58 5.73 -9.19
N TYR A 259 1.31 6.53 -10.22
CA TYR A 259 0.00 6.68 -10.83
C TYR A 259 0.13 6.73 -12.37
N GLU A 260 -0.78 6.06 -13.08
CA GLU A 260 -0.95 6.22 -14.54
C GLU A 260 -2.01 7.28 -14.85
N PHE A 261 -1.90 7.92 -16.03
CA PHE A 261 -2.89 8.88 -16.51
C PHE A 261 -3.89 8.22 -17.46
N TYR A 262 -5.18 8.28 -17.17
CA TYR A 262 -6.19 7.64 -18.03
C TYR A 262 -6.44 8.43 -19.33
N SER A 263 -6.11 9.74 -19.37
CA SER A 263 -6.31 10.57 -20.56
C SER A 263 -5.20 10.42 -21.60
N LYS A 264 -3.98 10.06 -21.20
CA LYS A 264 -2.73 10.23 -21.98
C LYS A 264 -1.73 9.12 -21.64
N ASP A 265 -0.97 8.63 -22.61
CA ASP A 265 -0.09 7.45 -22.46
C ASP A 265 1.18 7.73 -21.62
N LYS A 266 0.97 8.06 -20.35
CA LYS A 266 1.99 8.45 -19.38
C LYS A 266 1.68 7.87 -18.01
N ALA A 267 2.72 7.73 -17.19
CA ALA A 267 2.60 7.51 -15.76
C ALA A 267 3.55 8.44 -15.01
N MET A 268 3.25 8.74 -13.75
CA MET A 268 4.08 9.60 -12.90
C MET A 268 4.28 9.02 -11.50
N TRP A 269 5.38 9.42 -10.87
CA TRP A 269 5.63 9.17 -9.45
C TRP A 269 6.39 10.34 -8.82
N THR A 270 6.28 10.45 -7.50
CA THR A 270 6.99 11.44 -6.69
C THR A 270 7.86 10.74 -5.64
N TYR A 271 8.77 11.49 -5.00
CA TYR A 271 9.62 10.98 -3.92
C TYR A 271 9.34 11.68 -2.59
N ARG A 272 9.35 10.90 -1.52
CA ARG A 272 9.21 11.35 -0.12
C ARG A 272 10.44 12.11 0.38
N ASP A 273 11.59 11.87 -0.23
CA ASP A 273 12.89 12.38 0.18
C ASP A 273 13.60 13.22 -0.90
N LYS A 274 12.95 13.51 -2.03
CA LYS A 274 13.48 14.38 -3.10
C LYS A 274 12.40 15.21 -3.78
N ALA A 275 12.72 16.47 -4.06
CA ALA A 275 11.89 17.42 -4.77
C ALA A 275 11.92 17.20 -6.30
N ILE A 276 11.52 15.98 -6.72
CA ILE A 276 11.53 15.56 -8.13
C ILE A 276 10.26 14.75 -8.42
N VAL A 277 9.65 15.01 -9.58
CA VAL A 277 8.63 14.16 -10.20
C VAL A 277 9.28 13.36 -11.33
N GLY A 278 9.06 12.05 -11.35
CA GLY A 278 9.35 11.21 -12.52
C GLY A 278 8.10 11.06 -13.38
N VAL A 279 8.24 11.23 -14.69
CA VAL A 279 7.18 10.99 -15.69
C VAL A 279 7.68 10.01 -16.73
N LEU A 280 7.03 8.86 -16.83
CA LEU A 280 7.23 7.83 -17.83
C LEU A 280 6.27 8.06 -18.99
N ASP A 281 6.77 8.04 -20.22
CA ASP A 281 5.98 7.80 -21.43
C ASP A 281 5.75 6.29 -21.57
N THR A 282 4.50 5.83 -21.56
CA THR A 282 4.21 4.38 -21.44
C THR A 282 4.34 3.60 -22.74
N ILE A 283 4.51 4.28 -23.87
CA ILE A 283 4.74 3.64 -25.17
C ILE A 283 6.24 3.50 -25.46
N THR A 284 6.97 4.61 -25.36
CA THR A 284 8.42 4.67 -25.66
C THR A 284 9.31 4.22 -24.49
N LEU A 285 8.74 4.08 -23.29
CA LEU A 285 9.43 3.78 -22.02
C LEU A 285 10.56 4.78 -21.68
N LYS A 286 10.47 6.00 -22.21
CA LYS A 286 11.35 7.14 -21.88
C LYS A 286 10.87 7.80 -20.58
N ILE A 287 11.81 8.26 -19.76
CA ILE A 287 11.51 8.90 -18.47
C ILE A 287 12.06 10.33 -18.51
N LYS A 288 11.20 11.29 -18.16
CA LYS A 288 11.58 12.67 -17.87
C LYS A 288 11.53 12.90 -16.36
N TYR A 289 12.54 13.58 -15.82
CA TYR A 289 12.52 14.07 -14.44
C TYR A 289 12.26 15.57 -14.44
N ILE A 290 11.41 16.02 -13.52
CA ILE A 290 10.98 17.41 -13.38
C ILE A 290 11.28 17.82 -11.94
N LYS A 291 12.03 18.91 -11.73
CA LYS A 291 12.24 19.48 -10.39
C LYS A 291 10.95 20.14 -9.93
N ILE A 292 10.66 20.02 -8.64
CA ILE A 292 9.63 20.75 -7.91
C ILE A 292 10.27 21.40 -6.69
N ASP A 293 9.53 22.24 -5.97
CA ASP A 293 10.09 23.05 -4.88
C ASP A 293 10.46 22.20 -3.65
N GLU A 294 9.70 21.13 -3.36
CA GLU A 294 9.90 20.26 -2.20
C GLU A 294 9.48 18.78 -2.44
N PRO A 295 9.91 17.82 -1.58
CA PRO A 295 9.46 16.43 -1.67
C PRO A 295 7.99 16.23 -1.29
N ILE A 296 7.33 15.26 -1.94
CA ILE A 296 5.92 14.92 -1.75
C ILE A 296 5.81 13.59 -0.98
N GLU A 297 5.18 13.61 0.20
CA GLU A 297 5.07 12.43 1.08
C GLU A 297 3.91 11.51 0.68
N ASP A 298 2.76 12.09 0.34
CA ASP A 298 1.52 11.45 -0.14
C ASP A 298 0.86 12.37 -1.19
N PHE A 299 0.13 11.83 -2.17
CA PHE A 299 -0.59 12.62 -3.17
C PHE A 299 -1.66 11.82 -3.91
N PHE A 300 -2.59 12.53 -4.55
CA PHE A 300 -3.42 11.99 -5.63
C PHE A 300 -3.42 12.92 -6.85
N ILE A 301 -3.67 12.34 -8.03
CA ILE A 301 -4.10 13.10 -9.22
C ILE A 301 -5.62 13.18 -9.15
N GLU A 302 -6.20 14.37 -9.32
CA GLU A 302 -7.65 14.56 -9.29
C GLU A 302 -8.34 13.98 -10.55
N PRO A 303 -9.67 13.75 -10.53
CA PRO A 303 -10.41 13.06 -11.59
C PRO A 303 -10.35 13.57 -13.03
N PHE A 304 -9.82 14.77 -13.31
CA PHE A 304 -9.74 15.37 -14.64
C PHE A 304 -8.30 15.51 -15.17
N GLU A 305 -7.29 15.27 -14.31
CA GLU A 305 -5.85 15.25 -14.61
C GLU A 305 -5.22 16.59 -14.99
N ASP A 306 -5.76 17.67 -14.44
CA ASP A 306 -5.23 19.05 -14.46
C ASP A 306 -4.36 19.36 -13.23
N PHE A 307 -4.61 18.71 -12.09
CA PHE A 307 -3.89 18.97 -10.83
C PHE A 307 -3.44 17.71 -10.07
N ILE A 308 -2.41 17.86 -9.25
CA ILE A 308 -2.12 16.96 -8.12
C ILE A 308 -2.39 17.67 -6.81
N ILE A 309 -3.04 16.97 -5.88
CA ILE A 309 -3.17 17.40 -4.49
C ILE A 309 -2.13 16.57 -3.74
N ALA A 310 -1.24 17.23 -3.02
CA ALA A 310 -0.03 16.67 -2.44
C ALA A 310 0.16 17.10 -0.99
N THR A 311 0.81 16.26 -0.19
CA THR A 311 1.21 16.60 1.18
C THR A 311 2.73 16.78 1.24
N SER A 312 3.17 17.88 1.84
CA SER A 312 4.59 18.16 2.08
C SER A 312 5.24 17.13 3.01
N ARG A 313 6.57 17.03 2.94
CA ARG A 313 7.33 16.10 3.78
C ARG A 313 7.11 16.41 5.27
N GLY A 314 6.64 15.40 6.01
CA GLY A 314 6.30 15.53 7.43
C GLY A 314 4.84 15.93 7.70
N GLY A 315 4.03 16.16 6.67
CA GLY A 315 2.58 16.26 6.81
C GLY A 315 2.05 17.60 7.32
N LYS A 316 2.79 18.70 7.13
CA LYS A 316 2.46 20.02 7.70
C LYS A 316 1.69 20.95 6.75
N THR A 317 1.77 20.74 5.44
CA THR A 317 1.04 21.55 4.45
C THR A 317 0.42 20.66 3.39
N MET A 318 -0.75 21.07 2.90
CA MET A 318 -1.38 20.52 1.71
C MET A 318 -1.13 21.51 0.57
N LYS A 319 -0.69 20.99 -0.57
CA LYS A 319 -0.42 21.79 -1.78
C LYS A 319 -1.22 21.26 -2.95
N VAL A 320 -1.55 22.15 -3.87
CA VAL A 320 -2.08 21.80 -5.19
C VAL A 320 -1.09 22.27 -6.23
N LEU A 321 -0.63 21.37 -7.08
CA LEU A 321 0.30 21.69 -8.17
C LEU A 321 -0.38 21.42 -9.51
N SER A 322 -0.23 22.33 -10.48
CA SER A 322 -0.75 22.12 -11.83
C SER A 322 0.05 21.05 -12.57
N LEU A 323 -0.62 20.07 -13.17
CA LEU A 323 0.02 19.03 -14.00
C LEU A 323 0.56 19.57 -15.33
N LYS A 324 0.23 20.81 -15.72
CA LYS A 324 0.78 21.47 -16.92
C LYS A 324 2.27 21.81 -16.77
N ASN A 325 2.69 22.24 -15.58
CA ASN A 325 4.04 22.78 -15.34
C ASN A 325 4.65 22.43 -13.97
N PHE A 326 3.93 21.67 -13.13
CA PHE A 326 4.29 21.30 -11.76
C PHE A 326 4.57 22.48 -10.82
N LYS A 327 4.03 23.67 -11.10
CA LYS A 327 4.03 24.79 -10.14
C LYS A 327 2.89 24.64 -9.14
N THR A 328 3.17 25.00 -7.88
CA THR A 328 2.17 25.18 -6.84
C THR A 328 1.21 26.30 -7.22
N VAL A 329 -0.10 26.03 -7.15
CA VAL A 329 -1.19 26.99 -7.40
C VAL A 329 -2.00 27.29 -6.13
N PHE A 330 -1.87 26.46 -5.10
CA PHE A 330 -2.49 26.63 -3.79
C PHE A 330 -1.65 25.91 -2.73
N GLU A 331 -1.55 26.48 -1.53
CA GLU A 331 -0.91 25.88 -0.37
C GLU A 331 -1.65 26.32 0.91
N GLU A 332 -1.91 25.37 1.80
CA GLU A 332 -2.57 25.61 3.09
C GLU A 332 -1.87 24.83 4.20
N ASN A 333 -1.83 25.40 5.40
CA ASN A 333 -1.26 24.75 6.57
C ASN A 333 -2.22 23.68 7.11
N MET A 334 -1.70 22.48 7.34
CA MET A 334 -2.46 21.38 7.90
C MET A 334 -1.99 21.04 9.30
N GLU A 335 -2.93 21.02 10.22
CA GLU A 335 -2.77 20.21 11.42
C GLU A 335 -2.80 18.72 11.03
N GLY A 336 -1.66 18.04 11.21
CA GLY A 336 -1.52 16.62 10.95
C GLY A 336 -1.63 16.21 9.47
N MET A 337 -1.09 15.03 9.17
CA MET A 337 -0.90 14.58 7.79
C MET A 337 -2.22 14.09 7.15
N PRO A 338 -2.79 14.76 6.14
CA PRO A 338 -3.92 14.21 5.38
C PRO A 338 -3.49 12.94 4.63
N HIS A 339 -4.31 11.88 4.71
CA HIS A 339 -4.05 10.64 3.98
C HIS A 339 -4.67 10.67 2.58
N LEU A 340 -3.87 11.13 1.62
CA LEU A 340 -4.33 11.44 0.27
C LEU A 340 -4.67 10.18 -0.56
N PHE A 341 -4.04 9.03 -0.31
CA PHE A 341 -4.51 7.76 -0.91
C PHE A 341 -5.96 7.38 -0.54
N SER A 342 -6.48 7.85 0.61
CA SER A 342 -7.88 7.60 0.99
C SER A 342 -8.86 8.60 0.40
N ALA A 343 -8.40 9.65 -0.29
CA ALA A 343 -9.27 10.72 -0.80
C ALA A 343 -10.52 10.16 -1.51
N THR A 344 -11.64 10.82 -1.28
CA THR A 344 -12.93 10.50 -1.90
C THR A 344 -13.54 11.78 -2.45
N TYR A 345 -14.17 11.67 -3.62
CA TYR A 345 -14.69 12.82 -4.35
C TYR A 345 -16.20 12.76 -4.48
N TRP A 346 -16.84 13.93 -4.59
CA TRP A 346 -18.23 14.05 -5.03
C TRP A 346 -18.46 15.41 -5.69
N TYR A 347 -19.57 15.50 -6.42
CA TYR A 347 -20.13 16.75 -6.90
C TYR A 347 -21.38 17.08 -6.09
N ASN A 348 -21.61 18.36 -5.78
CA ASN A 348 -22.84 18.85 -5.18
C ASN A 348 -23.09 20.33 -5.56
N ASP A 349 -24.20 20.58 -6.25
CA ASP A 349 -24.74 21.91 -6.60
C ASP A 349 -23.72 22.90 -7.20
N GLY A 350 -23.26 22.61 -8.42
CA GLY A 350 -22.29 23.40 -9.17
C GLY A 350 -20.82 23.18 -8.78
N GLN A 351 -20.57 22.52 -7.65
CA GLN A 351 -19.25 22.42 -7.05
C GLN A 351 -18.74 20.98 -6.89
N PHE A 352 -17.43 20.81 -7.00
CA PHE A 352 -16.73 19.55 -6.79
C PHE A 352 -15.98 19.58 -5.47
N TYR A 353 -15.90 18.45 -4.79
CA TYR A 353 -15.33 18.35 -3.46
C TYR A 353 -14.49 17.09 -3.29
N PHE A 354 -13.52 17.16 -2.37
CA PHE A 354 -12.86 15.98 -1.82
C PHE A 354 -12.84 15.99 -0.29
N ALA A 355 -12.66 14.81 0.30
CA ALA A 355 -12.45 14.65 1.73
C ALA A 355 -11.32 13.67 2.04
N THR A 356 -10.56 13.94 3.10
CA THR A 356 -9.41 13.16 3.55
C THR A 356 -9.40 13.03 5.08
N PRO A 357 -9.09 11.84 5.63
CA PRO A 357 -8.82 11.68 7.05
C PRO A 357 -7.39 12.14 7.37
N HIS A 358 -7.11 12.53 8.60
CA HIS A 358 -5.79 12.98 9.03
C HIS A 358 -5.15 11.96 9.98
N ILE A 359 -3.97 11.43 9.59
CA ILE A 359 -3.27 10.40 10.35
C ILE A 359 -2.87 10.93 11.73
N ARG A 360 -3.25 10.20 12.78
CA ARG A 360 -3.11 10.56 14.20
C ARG A 360 -3.86 11.82 14.62
N LYS A 361 -4.96 12.14 13.93
CA LYS A 361 -5.83 13.26 14.27
C LYS A 361 -7.30 12.83 14.22
N PRO A 362 -8.15 13.33 15.13
CA PRO A 362 -9.53 12.87 15.25
C PRO A 362 -10.46 13.59 14.28
N TYR A 363 -10.09 13.77 13.00
CA TYR A 363 -10.95 14.45 12.01
C TYR A 363 -10.72 14.08 10.55
N VAL A 364 -11.78 14.36 9.78
CA VAL A 364 -11.78 14.45 8.32
C VAL A 364 -11.87 15.93 7.93
N THR A 365 -11.12 16.34 6.91
CA THR A 365 -11.29 17.64 6.25
C THR A 365 -12.09 17.50 4.95
N VAL A 366 -12.88 18.52 4.63
CA VAL A 366 -13.68 18.65 3.40
C VAL A 366 -13.24 19.91 2.66
N TRP A 367 -12.94 19.74 1.38
CA TRP A 367 -12.37 20.77 0.51
C TRP A 367 -13.21 20.93 -0.74
N GLN A 368 -13.36 22.17 -1.17
CA GLN A 368 -13.88 22.51 -2.50
C GLN A 368 -12.71 22.43 -3.51
N MET A 369 -12.94 21.81 -4.66
CA MET A 369 -11.96 21.70 -5.73
C MET A 369 -12.00 22.94 -6.64
N TYR A 370 -10.89 23.20 -7.32
CA TYR A 370 -10.66 24.31 -8.28
C TYR A 370 -10.62 25.71 -7.66
N ASP A 371 -11.44 25.98 -6.64
CA ASP A 371 -11.26 27.13 -5.73
C ASP A 371 -10.37 26.77 -4.53
N TRP A 372 -10.03 25.48 -4.35
CA TRP A 372 -9.13 24.90 -3.34
C TRP A 372 -9.40 25.25 -1.87
N LYS A 373 -10.63 25.67 -1.57
CA LYS A 373 -11.04 26.17 -0.26
C LYS A 373 -11.28 25.05 0.76
N LEU A 374 -10.74 25.19 1.97
CA LEU A 374 -11.16 24.38 3.14
C LEU A 374 -12.59 24.76 3.52
N VAL A 375 -13.51 23.81 3.42
CA VAL A 375 -14.95 24.02 3.71
C VAL A 375 -15.27 23.63 5.14
N LYS A 376 -14.72 22.51 5.63
CA LYS A 376 -14.96 22.05 7.00
C LYS A 376 -13.89 21.10 7.51
N GLN A 377 -13.49 21.27 8.77
CA GLN A 377 -12.84 20.22 9.57
C GLN A 377 -13.91 19.58 10.48
N ILE A 378 -14.01 18.25 10.47
CA ILE A 378 -15.11 17.50 11.09
C ILE A 378 -14.54 16.45 12.03
N ASN A 379 -14.72 16.65 13.33
CA ASN A 379 -14.20 15.77 14.37
C ASN A 379 -14.90 14.39 14.33
N THR A 380 -14.15 13.33 14.02
CA THR A 380 -14.59 11.92 13.93
C THR A 380 -14.49 11.16 15.26
N GLY A 381 -13.85 11.73 16.28
CA GLY A 381 -13.69 11.13 17.60
C GLY A 381 -12.46 10.22 17.79
N GLY A 382 -11.69 9.95 16.74
CA GLY A 382 -10.52 9.06 16.79
C GLY A 382 -9.71 9.01 15.49
N ASP A 383 -8.55 8.33 15.56
CA ASP A 383 -7.57 8.20 14.46
C ASP A 383 -8.10 7.35 13.30
N GLY A 384 -8.78 8.01 12.37
CA GLY A 384 -9.33 7.42 11.15
C GLY A 384 -8.30 7.25 10.05
N PHE A 385 -8.41 6.16 9.30
CA PHE A 385 -7.56 5.87 8.15
C PHE A 385 -8.31 6.00 6.82
N PHE A 386 -9.64 5.75 6.78
CA PHE A 386 -10.42 5.89 5.56
C PHE A 386 -11.67 6.78 5.69
N VAL A 387 -11.97 7.48 4.58
CA VAL A 387 -13.27 8.08 4.29
C VAL A 387 -13.70 7.76 2.86
N LYS A 388 -14.98 7.41 2.65
CA LYS A 388 -15.57 7.15 1.33
C LYS A 388 -16.97 7.74 1.15
N THR A 389 -17.36 7.94 -0.11
CA THR A 389 -18.73 8.29 -0.50
C THR A 389 -19.02 7.78 -1.92
N HIS A 390 -20.29 7.83 -2.33
CA HIS A 390 -20.76 7.53 -3.68
C HIS A 390 -21.92 8.48 -4.04
N PRO A 391 -22.19 8.78 -5.32
CA PRO A 391 -23.42 9.46 -5.78
C PRO A 391 -24.75 8.89 -5.26
N TYR A 392 -24.76 7.61 -4.83
CA TYR A 392 -25.95 6.94 -4.31
C TYR A 392 -26.25 7.27 -2.83
N THR A 393 -25.25 7.74 -2.08
CA THR A 393 -25.38 8.06 -0.65
C THR A 393 -25.23 9.55 -0.40
N LYS A 394 -25.99 10.09 0.57
CA LYS A 394 -25.86 11.49 1.00
C LYS A 394 -24.74 11.73 2.04
N TYR A 395 -24.04 10.66 2.45
CA TYR A 395 -23.05 10.73 3.52
C TYR A 395 -21.62 10.50 3.01
N LEU A 396 -20.63 11.06 3.70
CA LEU A 396 -19.29 10.49 3.82
C LEU A 396 -19.33 9.42 4.91
N TRP A 397 -18.67 8.29 4.69
CA TRP A 397 -18.56 7.16 5.61
C TRP A 397 -17.09 7.06 6.01
N ALA A 398 -16.77 7.38 7.26
CA ALA A 398 -15.42 7.37 7.80
C ALA A 398 -15.27 6.35 8.93
N ASP A 399 -14.08 5.76 9.05
CA ASP A 399 -13.64 5.11 10.30
C ASP A 399 -12.89 6.12 11.19
N ASN A 400 -12.76 5.78 12.48
CA ASN A 400 -12.06 6.58 13.48
C ASN A 400 -11.13 5.73 14.38
N GLY A 401 -10.83 4.50 13.96
CA GLY A 401 -9.97 3.58 14.71
C GLY A 401 -10.68 2.71 15.77
N SER A 402 -11.97 2.90 16.02
CA SER A 402 -12.77 2.05 16.93
C SER A 402 -13.75 1.13 16.16
N ASP A 403 -14.78 0.62 16.85
CA ASP A 403 -15.92 -0.09 16.24
C ASP A 403 -16.98 0.85 15.65
N GLU A 404 -16.73 2.17 15.63
CA GLU A 404 -17.65 3.19 15.12
C GLU A 404 -17.48 3.49 13.62
N LEU A 405 -18.58 3.41 12.88
CA LEU A 405 -18.77 4.01 11.57
C LEU A 405 -19.35 5.42 11.74
N ILE A 406 -18.61 6.43 11.27
CA ILE A 406 -19.01 7.84 11.30
C ILE A 406 -19.66 8.21 9.96
N LEU A 407 -20.97 8.49 9.98
CA LEU A 407 -21.73 9.02 8.85
C LEU A 407 -21.79 10.54 8.92
N ILE A 408 -21.17 11.24 7.97
CA ILE A 408 -21.15 12.70 7.88
C ILE A 408 -22.04 13.13 6.72
N ASP A 409 -23.10 13.90 6.97
CA ASP A 409 -23.99 14.39 5.91
C ASP A 409 -23.26 15.40 4.99
N LYS A 410 -23.27 15.17 3.67
CA LYS A 410 -22.46 15.94 2.70
C LYS A 410 -22.90 17.40 2.52
N GLN A 411 -24.09 17.77 2.99
CA GLN A 411 -24.62 19.14 2.85
C GLN A 411 -24.53 19.90 4.18
N THR A 412 -24.88 19.25 5.29
CA THR A 412 -24.96 19.88 6.62
C THR A 412 -23.74 19.66 7.49
N TYR A 413 -22.84 18.74 7.11
CA TYR A 413 -21.67 18.29 7.87
C TYR A 413 -21.97 17.73 9.28
N LYS A 414 -23.25 17.52 9.60
CA LYS A 414 -23.67 16.85 10.84
C LYS A 414 -23.27 15.37 10.80
N LYS A 415 -22.67 14.88 11.89
CA LYS A 415 -22.28 13.47 12.03
C LYS A 415 -23.33 12.65 12.78
N ARG A 416 -23.44 11.37 12.41
CA ARG A 416 -24.16 10.31 13.13
C ARG A 416 -23.25 9.10 13.24
N VAL A 417 -23.26 8.43 14.38
CA VAL A 417 -22.52 7.19 14.60
C VAL A 417 -23.43 5.98 14.34
N ILE A 418 -22.83 4.90 13.82
CA ILE A 418 -23.38 3.54 13.79
C ILE A 418 -22.27 2.59 14.23
N ILE A 419 -22.56 1.60 15.05
CA ILE A 419 -21.62 0.53 15.42
C ILE A 419 -21.99 -0.72 14.61
N PRO A 420 -21.21 -1.15 13.60
CA PRO A 420 -21.57 -2.31 12.77
C PRO A 420 -21.55 -3.64 13.55
N ARG A 421 -20.61 -3.77 14.49
CA ARG A 421 -20.51 -4.83 15.51
C ARG A 421 -19.83 -4.24 16.75
N LYS A 422 -20.42 -4.41 17.92
CA LYS A 422 -19.83 -3.94 19.18
C LYS A 422 -18.49 -4.62 19.46
N ASN A 423 -17.51 -3.85 19.93
CA ASN A 423 -16.15 -4.30 20.29
C ASN A 423 -15.34 -4.93 19.14
N LYS A 424 -15.66 -4.66 17.87
CA LYS A 424 -14.86 -5.09 16.71
C LYS A 424 -14.49 -3.90 15.85
N GLN A 425 -13.20 -3.63 15.69
CA GLN A 425 -12.75 -2.44 14.97
C GLN A 425 -13.31 -2.43 13.54
N TYR A 426 -14.02 -1.37 13.17
CA TYR A 426 -14.47 -1.16 11.78
C TYR A 426 -13.36 -0.42 11.02
N ILE A 427 -13.14 -0.82 9.76
CA ILE A 427 -12.26 -0.11 8.84
C ILE A 427 -12.79 -0.16 7.40
N HIS A 428 -12.63 0.94 6.67
CA HIS A 428 -12.82 1.05 5.22
C HIS A 428 -14.20 0.58 4.72
N THR A 429 -15.11 1.51 4.43
CA THR A 429 -16.22 1.21 3.51
C THR A 429 -15.72 1.24 2.07
N GLU A 430 -16.19 0.33 1.22
CA GLU A 430 -16.13 0.44 -0.24
C GLU A 430 -17.53 0.24 -0.81
N TYR A 431 -17.81 0.71 -2.02
CA TYR A 431 -19.16 0.62 -2.62
C TYR A 431 -19.19 -0.30 -3.85
N SER A 432 -20.39 -0.78 -4.19
CA SER A 432 -20.67 -1.33 -5.52
C SER A 432 -20.53 -0.24 -6.59
N GLY A 433 -20.38 -0.62 -7.87
CA GLY A 433 -20.20 0.36 -8.96
C GLY A 433 -21.41 1.27 -9.18
N ASP A 434 -22.60 0.87 -8.70
CA ASP A 434 -23.80 1.70 -8.66
C ASP A 434 -24.09 2.32 -7.29
N GLY A 435 -23.29 1.97 -6.28
CA GLY A 435 -23.39 2.41 -4.89
C GLY A 435 -24.53 1.85 -4.06
N LYS A 436 -25.36 0.93 -4.59
CA LYS A 436 -26.46 0.34 -3.82
C LYS A 436 -25.99 -0.52 -2.66
N LEU A 437 -24.80 -1.13 -2.76
CA LEU A 437 -24.20 -1.93 -1.71
C LEU A 437 -23.00 -1.20 -1.10
N ALA A 438 -22.89 -1.28 0.22
CA ALA A 438 -21.73 -0.87 1.00
C ALA A 438 -21.05 -2.11 1.60
N TYR A 439 -19.75 -2.24 1.39
CA TYR A 439 -18.92 -3.33 1.88
C TYR A 439 -18.04 -2.81 3.01
N LEU A 440 -18.25 -3.29 4.22
CA LEU A 440 -17.52 -2.90 5.42
C LEU A 440 -16.52 -4.02 5.80
N SER A 441 -15.39 -3.68 6.39
CA SER A 441 -14.48 -4.66 7.01
C SER A 441 -14.44 -4.48 8.52
N LEU A 442 -14.50 -5.58 9.26
CA LEU A 442 -14.08 -5.63 10.66
C LEU A 442 -12.61 -6.07 10.71
N TYR A 443 -11.72 -5.24 11.22
CA TYR A 443 -10.27 -5.39 11.17
C TYR A 443 -9.70 -6.38 12.19
N GLU A 444 -10.43 -7.47 12.45
CA GLU A 444 -10.13 -8.45 13.49
C GLU A 444 -9.65 -9.79 12.93
N LYS A 445 -8.99 -10.61 13.76
CA LYS A 445 -8.60 -11.98 13.38
C LYS A 445 -9.80 -12.89 13.10
N ASP A 446 -10.88 -12.70 13.85
CA ASP A 446 -12.20 -13.33 13.64
C ASP A 446 -13.18 -12.34 12.98
N GLY A 447 -12.63 -11.46 12.13
CA GLY A 447 -13.32 -10.37 11.46
C GLY A 447 -14.29 -10.83 10.37
N GLU A 448 -14.90 -9.84 9.73
CA GLU A 448 -15.99 -10.02 8.76
C GLU A 448 -15.86 -9.04 7.59
N ILE A 449 -16.27 -9.49 6.41
CA ILE A 449 -16.79 -8.61 5.34
C ILE A 449 -18.29 -8.56 5.50
N ILE A 450 -18.84 -7.37 5.77
CA ILE A 450 -20.28 -7.15 5.90
C ILE A 450 -20.77 -6.42 4.65
N VAL A 451 -21.88 -6.89 4.06
CA VAL A 451 -22.53 -6.25 2.91
C VAL A 451 -23.86 -5.66 3.35
N TRP A 452 -23.97 -4.33 3.26
CA TRP A 452 -25.17 -3.57 3.63
C TRP A 452 -25.84 -2.98 2.39
N ASP A 453 -27.15 -2.80 2.44
CA ASP A 453 -27.85 -1.86 1.55
C ASP A 453 -27.49 -0.42 1.95
N THR A 454 -26.89 0.34 1.05
CA THR A 454 -26.35 1.68 1.34
C THR A 454 -27.43 2.68 1.78
N LYS A 455 -28.66 2.55 1.29
CA LYS A 455 -29.75 3.51 1.55
C LYS A 455 -30.33 3.30 2.94
N THR A 456 -30.70 2.07 3.28
CA THR A 456 -31.32 1.67 4.54
C THR A 456 -30.31 1.44 5.66
N LYS A 457 -29.06 1.08 5.32
CA LYS A 457 -28.01 0.57 6.23
C LYS A 457 -28.41 -0.75 6.90
N LYS A 458 -29.31 -1.52 6.28
CA LYS A 458 -29.63 -2.89 6.72
C LYS A 458 -28.59 -3.85 6.18
N GLU A 459 -28.24 -4.82 7.00
CA GLU A 459 -27.37 -5.92 6.60
C GLU A 459 -28.07 -6.89 5.65
N LEU A 460 -27.34 -7.35 4.63
CA LEU A 460 -27.85 -8.28 3.62
C LEU A 460 -27.12 -9.63 3.66
N VAL A 461 -25.83 -9.64 4.04
CA VAL A 461 -25.00 -10.82 4.30
C VAL A 461 -23.70 -10.39 5.00
N SER A 462 -23.09 -11.29 5.77
CA SER A 462 -21.73 -11.16 6.30
C SER A 462 -20.92 -12.43 6.07
N TYR A 463 -19.61 -12.31 5.89
CA TYR A 463 -18.68 -13.42 5.66
C TYR A 463 -17.46 -13.31 6.57
N LYS A 464 -17.10 -14.38 7.29
CA LYS A 464 -15.89 -14.43 8.13
C LYS A 464 -14.61 -14.25 7.30
N ALA A 465 -13.66 -13.48 7.82
CA ALA A 465 -12.39 -13.15 7.19
C ALA A 465 -11.32 -12.81 8.24
N ASN A 466 -10.07 -13.26 8.04
CA ASN A 466 -8.95 -12.95 8.93
C ASN A 466 -8.25 -11.63 8.51
N ILE A 467 -8.48 -10.57 9.28
CA ILE A 467 -8.03 -9.19 9.04
C ILE A 467 -8.32 -8.72 7.59
N PRO A 468 -9.60 -8.62 7.20
CA PRO A 468 -10.00 -8.01 5.93
C PRO A 468 -9.71 -6.50 5.91
N VAL A 469 -9.26 -5.97 4.77
CA VAL A 469 -8.93 -4.53 4.67
C VAL A 469 -9.30 -3.93 3.31
N GLY A 470 -8.51 -4.26 2.29
CA GLY A 470 -8.54 -3.64 0.98
C GLY A 470 -9.71 -4.18 0.17
N LYS A 471 -10.45 -3.29 -0.47
CA LYS A 471 -11.63 -3.58 -1.28
C LYS A 471 -11.53 -2.71 -2.53
N TYR A 472 -11.72 -3.29 -3.71
CA TYR A 472 -11.31 -2.64 -4.96
C TYR A 472 -12.35 -2.70 -6.08
N ASN A 473 -13.49 -2.03 -5.95
CA ASN A 473 -14.52 -2.10 -6.99
C ASN A 473 -14.02 -1.53 -8.34
N PHE A 474 -14.40 -2.20 -9.43
CA PHE A 474 -14.00 -1.87 -10.80
C PHE A 474 -14.20 -0.38 -11.17
N ILE A 475 -15.35 0.18 -10.81
CA ILE A 475 -15.66 1.60 -11.03
C ILE A 475 -14.96 2.48 -9.99
N ASN A 476 -15.16 2.20 -8.70
CA ASN A 476 -14.78 3.12 -7.63
C ASN A 476 -13.27 3.25 -7.38
N LYS A 477 -12.41 2.38 -7.95
CA LYS A 477 -10.94 2.49 -7.85
C LYS A 477 -10.22 2.96 -9.11
N ASN A 478 -10.96 3.28 -10.18
CA ASN A 478 -10.39 3.79 -11.41
C ASN A 478 -10.84 5.24 -11.64
N ARG A 479 -9.87 6.16 -11.81
CA ARG A 479 -10.15 7.59 -12.04
C ARG A 479 -10.96 7.86 -13.29
N GLN A 480 -10.82 7.02 -14.31
CA GLN A 480 -11.56 7.10 -15.57
C GLN A 480 -13.09 7.21 -15.37
N PHE A 481 -13.63 6.66 -14.28
CA PHE A 481 -15.07 6.69 -14.02
C PHE A 481 -15.53 7.80 -13.06
N TYR A 482 -14.65 8.54 -12.39
CA TYR A 482 -15.10 9.65 -11.53
C TYR A 482 -15.86 10.74 -12.32
N PRO A 483 -15.45 11.14 -13.55
CA PRO A 483 -16.26 12.03 -14.39
C PRO A 483 -17.67 11.48 -14.68
N ARG A 484 -17.82 10.17 -14.90
CA ARG A 484 -19.13 9.50 -15.05
C ARG A 484 -19.96 9.56 -13.76
N LEU A 485 -19.35 9.31 -12.60
CA LEU A 485 -20.02 9.37 -11.29
C LEU A 485 -20.48 10.80 -10.94
N PHE A 486 -19.67 11.81 -11.25
CA PHE A 486 -20.08 13.20 -11.14
C PHE A 486 -21.23 13.52 -12.11
N GLY A 487 -21.09 13.10 -13.37
CA GLY A 487 -22.09 13.30 -14.42
C GLY A 487 -23.46 12.72 -14.07
N GLN A 488 -23.52 11.57 -13.39
CA GLN A 488 -24.78 11.01 -12.86
C GLN A 488 -25.45 11.97 -11.87
N THR A 489 -24.67 12.63 -11.02
CA THR A 489 -25.17 13.57 -10.00
C THR A 489 -25.58 14.89 -10.66
N ILE A 490 -24.77 15.41 -11.56
CA ILE A 490 -25.06 16.61 -12.38
C ILE A 490 -26.35 16.41 -13.18
N TYR A 491 -26.53 15.28 -13.85
CA TYR A 491 -27.75 14.96 -14.59
C TYR A 491 -29.00 15.01 -13.69
N LYS A 492 -28.95 14.35 -12.53
CA LYS A 492 -30.07 14.35 -11.56
C LYS A 492 -30.40 15.73 -10.99
N GLN A 493 -29.42 16.62 -10.85
CA GLN A 493 -29.63 17.99 -10.35
C GLN A 493 -30.08 18.95 -11.46
N ASN A 494 -29.49 18.88 -12.66
CA ASN A 494 -29.81 19.77 -13.78
C ASN A 494 -31.19 19.47 -14.40
N MET A 495 -31.69 18.24 -14.29
CA MET A 495 -33.09 17.91 -14.61
C MET A 495 -34.10 18.61 -13.70
N LYS A 496 -33.70 19.10 -12.52
CA LYS A 496 -34.55 19.87 -11.61
C LYS A 496 -34.38 21.37 -11.80
N ASN A 497 -33.13 21.83 -11.88
CA ASN A 497 -32.77 23.24 -12.05
C ASN A 497 -31.89 23.40 -13.29
N LYS A 498 -32.42 23.98 -14.38
CA LYS A 498 -31.70 24.21 -15.65
C LYS A 498 -30.57 25.25 -15.49
N LYS A 499 -29.45 24.86 -14.87
CA LYS A 499 -28.28 25.73 -14.62
C LYS A 499 -27.30 25.70 -15.81
N LYS A 500 -26.62 26.83 -16.05
CA LYS A 500 -25.52 26.93 -17.03
C LYS A 500 -24.28 26.20 -16.48
N LEU A 501 -23.92 25.09 -17.11
CA LEU A 501 -22.81 24.24 -16.67
C LEU A 501 -21.42 24.79 -17.07
N ASN A 502 -20.45 24.65 -16.18
CA ASN A 502 -19.03 24.91 -16.40
C ASN A 502 -18.36 23.79 -17.25
N SER A 503 -17.05 23.91 -17.52
CA SER A 503 -16.29 22.96 -18.34
C SER A 503 -16.25 21.54 -17.73
N TYR A 504 -15.88 21.43 -16.45
CA TYR A 504 -15.80 20.15 -15.73
C TYR A 504 -17.17 19.46 -15.62
N GLU A 505 -18.24 20.23 -15.40
CA GLU A 505 -19.61 19.72 -15.38
C GLU A 505 -20.05 19.20 -16.75
N LYS A 506 -19.76 19.94 -17.83
CA LYS A 506 -20.06 19.50 -19.21
C LYS A 506 -19.32 18.21 -19.56
N GLN A 507 -18.02 18.13 -19.23
CA GLN A 507 -17.21 16.93 -19.45
C GLN A 507 -17.76 15.73 -18.67
N SER A 508 -18.11 15.93 -17.40
CA SER A 508 -18.71 14.90 -16.55
C SER A 508 -20.06 14.43 -17.07
N LEU A 509 -20.96 15.36 -17.42
CA LEU A 509 -22.27 15.05 -17.97
C LEU A 509 -22.15 14.31 -19.31
N LYS A 510 -21.18 14.66 -20.16
CA LYS A 510 -20.87 13.92 -21.39
C LYS A 510 -20.42 12.49 -21.06
N ALA A 511 -19.43 12.33 -20.18
CA ALA A 511 -18.92 11.01 -19.77
C ALA A 511 -20.02 10.11 -19.18
N TYR A 512 -20.98 10.69 -18.44
CA TYR A 512 -22.16 9.96 -17.98
C TYR A 512 -23.09 9.55 -19.13
N LYS A 513 -23.47 10.48 -20.01
CA LYS A 513 -24.34 10.19 -21.17
C LYS A 513 -23.73 9.15 -22.13
N ASP A 514 -22.43 9.23 -22.37
CA ASP A 514 -21.71 8.26 -23.21
C ASP A 514 -21.58 6.88 -22.53
N SER A 515 -21.79 6.78 -21.22
CA SER A 515 -21.85 5.49 -20.48
C SER A 515 -23.26 4.87 -20.37
N LEU A 516 -24.25 5.49 -21.01
CA LEU A 516 -25.63 4.98 -21.15
C LEU A 516 -25.91 4.44 -22.56
N LYS A 517 -24.93 4.54 -23.46
CA LYS A 517 -24.91 3.98 -24.81
C LYS A 517 -24.10 2.69 -24.81
#